data_AF-A0A6J2T7H1-F1
#
_entry.id   AF-A0A6J2T7H1-F1
#
_cell.length_a   1.000
_cell.length_b   1.000
_cell.length_c   1.000
_cell.angle_alpha   90.00
_cell.angle_beta   90.00
_cell.angle_gamma   90.00
#
_symmetry.space_group_name_H-M   'P 1'
#
loop_
_entity.id
_entity.type
_entity.pdbx_description
1 polymer ?
#
loop_
_entity_poly.entity_id
_entity_poly.type
_entity_poly.pdbx_seq_one_letter_code
_entity_poly.pdbx_strand_id
1 'polypeptide(L)'
;MSPFMEKTLLLLGVLCCIQVSTALMCYDCNSEYDPRCGDPFEPYSIGEVNCSKQEPLEHLKDKYKPTLCRKTVQKIYGKTRIVRGCGYIPDERIDGECVKRSGTHDVAAIYCACTGELCNGASTTSTQLVLPYVLAAGFTLLITRQGRLFDSIGFGSS
;
A
#
# COMPACT_ATOMS: atom_id res chain seq x y z
N MET A 1 -43.09 12.59 12.24
CA MET A 1 -41.63 12.30 12.24
C MET A 1 -41.13 12.66 13.63
N SER A 2 -40.52 11.75 14.41
CA SER A 2 -40.06 12.11 15.76
C SER A 2 -38.83 13.04 15.67
N PRO A 3 -38.64 13.99 16.60
CA PRO A 3 -37.47 14.88 16.61
C PRO A 3 -36.14 14.13 16.73
N PHE A 4 -36.20 12.85 17.13
CA PHE A 4 -35.05 11.96 17.18
C PHE A 4 -34.62 11.48 15.77
N MET A 5 -35.59 11.20 14.89
CA MET A 5 -35.29 10.75 13.52
C MET A 5 -34.71 11.88 12.66
N GLU A 6 -35.13 13.13 12.86
CA GLU A 6 -34.61 14.30 12.15
C GLU A 6 -33.14 14.57 12.51
N LYS A 7 -32.79 14.53 13.81
CA LYS A 7 -31.41 14.66 14.27
C LYS A 7 -30.51 13.52 13.78
N THR A 8 -31.04 12.31 13.70
CA THR A 8 -30.32 11.14 13.19
C THR A 8 -30.04 11.28 11.69
N LEU A 9 -31.02 11.76 10.91
CA LEU A 9 -30.88 11.97 9.47
C LEU A 9 -29.89 13.10 9.16
N LEU A 10 -29.92 14.19 9.94
CA LEU A 10 -28.94 15.27 9.85
C LEU A 10 -27.52 14.79 10.18
N LEU A 11 -27.36 13.98 11.23
CA LEU A 11 -26.05 13.43 11.60
C LEU A 11 -25.48 12.50 10.53
N LEU A 12 -26.30 11.61 9.96
CA LEU A 12 -25.90 10.74 8.84
C LEU A 12 -25.54 11.54 7.59
N GLY A 13 -26.31 12.59 7.28
CA GLY A 13 -26.02 13.50 6.17
C GLY A 13 -24.67 14.19 6.32
N VAL A 14 -24.36 14.70 7.52
CA VAL A 14 -23.07 15.35 7.82
C VAL A 14 -21.91 14.36 7.74
N LEU A 15 -22.06 13.14 8.27
CA LEU A 15 -21.01 12.12 8.22
C LEU A 15 -20.67 11.70 6.77
N CYS A 16 -21.68 11.63 5.89
CA CYS A 16 -21.50 11.33 4.47
C CYS A 16 -20.75 12.42 3.70
N CYS A 17 -20.70 13.65 4.22
CA CYS A 17 -19.97 14.76 3.60
C CYS A 17 -18.49 14.82 3.98
N ILE A 18 -18.03 13.98 4.93
CA ILE A 18 -16.62 13.95 5.33
C ILE A 18 -15.83 13.12 4.31
N GLN A 19 -15.24 13.79 3.32
CA GLN A 19 -14.24 13.16 2.46
C GLN A 19 -12.92 13.05 3.23
N VAL A 20 -12.53 11.83 3.61
CA VAL A 20 -11.20 11.56 4.16
C VAL A 20 -10.22 11.51 3.00
N SER A 21 -9.34 12.50 2.90
CA SER A 21 -8.16 12.41 2.02
C SER A 21 -6.96 11.93 2.83
N THR A 22 -6.33 10.85 2.39
CA THR A 22 -5.02 10.45 2.89
C THR A 22 -3.95 11.16 2.07
N ALA A 23 -2.90 11.63 2.74
CA ALA A 23 -1.75 12.19 2.05
C ALA A 23 -0.73 11.07 1.85
N LEU A 24 -0.30 10.86 0.60
CA LEU A 24 0.59 9.76 0.25
C LEU A 24 1.98 9.99 0.86
N MET A 25 2.37 9.11 1.78
CA MET A 25 3.69 9.05 2.39
C MET A 25 4.54 7.95 1.75
N CYS A 26 5.80 8.26 1.44
CA CYS A 26 6.77 7.30 0.90
C CYS A 26 8.11 7.42 1.64
N TYR A 27 8.90 6.35 1.66
CA TYR A 27 10.29 6.46 2.05
C TYR A 27 11.09 7.22 0.99
N ASP A 28 11.95 8.14 1.42
CA ASP A 28 12.88 8.90 0.57
C ASP A 28 14.31 8.69 1.09
N CYS A 29 15.06 7.82 0.41
CA CYS A 29 16.38 7.40 0.88
C CYS A 29 17.25 6.82 -0.23
N ASN A 30 18.54 6.69 0.09
CA ASN A 30 19.55 6.19 -0.83
C ASN A 30 20.55 5.25 -0.11
N SER A 31 20.66 4.00 -0.57
CA SER A 31 21.52 3.01 0.08
C SER A 31 23.02 3.30 0.01
N GLU A 32 23.44 4.23 -0.87
CA GLU A 32 24.83 4.70 -0.94
C GLU A 32 25.21 5.53 0.30
N TYR A 33 24.27 6.30 0.83
CA TYR A 33 24.50 7.21 1.96
C TYR A 33 24.01 6.62 3.28
N ASP A 34 22.96 5.80 3.23
CA ASP A 34 22.40 5.12 4.39
C ASP A 34 22.16 3.64 4.09
N PRO A 35 22.99 2.72 4.61
CA PRO A 35 22.88 1.29 4.32
C PRO A 35 21.55 0.67 4.76
N ARG A 36 20.82 1.30 5.70
CA ARG A 36 19.47 0.87 6.15
C ARG A 36 18.42 1.02 5.06
N CYS A 37 18.67 1.88 4.06
CA CYS A 37 17.93 1.95 2.82
C CYS A 37 18.25 0.78 1.86
N GLY A 38 19.03 -0.22 2.27
CA GLY A 38 19.30 -1.42 1.51
C GLY A 38 18.12 -2.39 1.46
N ASP A 39 18.44 -3.63 1.08
CA ASP A 39 17.64 -4.83 1.29
C ASP A 39 18.54 -5.83 2.08
N PRO A 40 18.15 -6.30 3.28
CA PRO A 40 16.87 -6.04 3.95
C PRO A 40 16.68 -4.55 4.31
N PHE A 41 15.43 -4.10 4.24
CA PHE A 41 15.07 -2.71 4.50
C PHE A 41 14.85 -2.50 6.00
N GLU A 42 15.49 -1.47 6.56
CA GLU A 42 15.36 -1.09 7.96
C GLU A 42 14.65 0.28 8.06
N PRO A 43 13.33 0.31 8.32
CA PRO A 43 12.54 1.54 8.24
C PRO A 43 12.82 2.53 9.39
N TYR A 44 13.41 2.08 10.50
CA TYR A 44 13.59 2.92 11.68
C TYR A 44 14.49 4.12 11.37
N SER A 45 13.97 5.32 11.59
CA SER A 45 14.65 6.61 11.37
C SER A 45 15.13 6.86 9.93
N ILE A 46 14.55 6.18 8.95
CA ILE A 46 14.72 6.50 7.53
C ILE A 46 13.83 7.69 7.15
N GLY A 47 14.27 8.49 6.19
CA GLY A 47 13.51 9.61 5.68
C GLY A 47 12.16 9.18 5.11
N GLU A 48 11.10 9.88 5.52
CA GLU A 48 9.75 9.76 4.98
C GLU A 48 9.34 11.11 4.40
N VAL A 49 8.65 11.10 3.27
CA VAL A 49 8.23 12.30 2.55
C VAL A 49 6.74 12.24 2.22
N ASN A 50 6.08 13.39 2.32
CA ASN A 50 4.70 13.56 1.90
C ASN A 50 4.66 13.94 0.41
N CYS A 51 4.42 12.96 -0.44
CA CYS A 51 4.38 13.16 -1.89
C CYS A 51 3.23 14.09 -2.29
N SER A 52 2.08 14.06 -1.59
CA SER A 52 0.94 14.92 -1.92
C SER A 52 1.21 16.42 -1.74
N LYS A 53 2.21 16.80 -0.94
CA LYS A 53 2.62 18.20 -0.70
C LYS A 53 3.87 18.60 -1.47
N GLN A 54 4.50 17.67 -2.18
CA GLN A 54 5.74 17.94 -2.88
C GLN A 54 5.47 18.72 -4.16
N GLU A 55 6.21 19.80 -4.36
CA GLU A 55 6.14 20.54 -5.62
C GLU A 55 6.57 19.64 -6.78
N PRO A 56 5.83 19.64 -7.89
CA PRO A 56 6.28 18.98 -9.10
C PRO A 56 7.67 19.49 -9.53
N LEU A 57 8.51 18.58 -10.02
CA LEU A 57 9.80 18.94 -10.60
C LEU A 57 9.59 19.95 -11.73
N GLU A 58 10.49 20.92 -11.89
CA GLU A 58 10.30 22.03 -12.83
C GLU A 58 9.97 21.58 -14.26
N HIS A 59 10.65 20.52 -14.70
CA HIS A 59 10.45 19.92 -16.03
C HIS A 59 9.16 19.09 -16.17
N LEU A 60 8.39 18.89 -15.08
CA LEU A 60 7.14 18.13 -15.03
C LEU A 60 5.95 18.96 -14.52
N LYS A 61 6.16 20.23 -14.13
CA LYS A 61 5.19 21.10 -13.44
C LYS A 61 3.80 21.10 -14.08
N ASP A 62 3.75 21.09 -15.41
CA ASP A 62 2.49 21.24 -16.15
C ASP A 62 1.78 19.90 -16.46
N LYS A 63 2.43 18.75 -16.21
CA LYS A 63 1.94 17.46 -16.71
C LYS A 63 1.84 16.36 -15.68
N TYR A 64 2.75 16.31 -14.70
CA TYR A 64 2.81 15.19 -13.78
C TYR A 64 2.98 15.64 -12.32
N LYS A 65 2.12 15.10 -11.46
CA LYS A 65 2.21 15.28 -10.01
C LYS A 65 2.76 14.01 -9.35
N PRO A 66 3.42 14.11 -8.21
CA PRO A 66 3.85 12.96 -7.44
C PRO A 66 2.63 12.22 -6.85
N THR A 67 2.29 11.07 -7.42
CA THR A 67 1.05 10.31 -7.08
C THR A 67 1.30 8.88 -6.66
N LEU A 68 2.56 8.44 -6.59
CA LEU A 68 2.94 7.08 -6.24
C LEU A 68 4.29 7.04 -5.54
N CYS A 69 4.60 5.95 -4.84
CA CYS A 69 5.93 5.67 -4.32
C CYS A 69 6.73 4.85 -5.35
N ARG A 70 8.06 5.03 -5.37
CA ARG A 70 8.99 4.24 -6.18
C ARG A 70 10.07 3.60 -5.35
N LYS A 71 10.51 2.44 -5.81
CA LYS A 71 11.75 1.77 -5.40
C LYS A 71 12.54 1.43 -6.66
N THR A 72 13.79 1.85 -6.72
CA THR A 72 14.71 1.55 -7.83
C THR A 72 15.91 0.81 -7.29
N VAL A 73 16.16 -0.39 -7.81
CA VAL A 73 17.34 -1.19 -7.52
C VAL A 73 18.26 -1.14 -8.72
N GLN A 74 19.42 -0.53 -8.58
CA GLN A 74 20.43 -0.40 -9.63
C GLN A 74 21.59 -1.33 -9.30
N LYS A 75 21.97 -2.19 -10.24
CA LYS A 75 23.16 -3.02 -10.17
C LYS A 75 24.12 -2.58 -11.29
N ILE A 76 25.31 -2.13 -10.91
CA ILE A 76 26.33 -1.63 -11.82
C ILE A 76 27.66 -2.25 -11.40
N TYR A 77 28.24 -3.11 -12.25
CA TYR A 77 29.54 -3.74 -12.02
C TYR A 77 29.66 -4.37 -10.62
N GLY A 78 28.72 -5.25 -10.28
CA GLY A 78 28.65 -5.92 -8.97
C GLY A 78 28.22 -5.05 -7.78
N LYS A 79 28.11 -3.73 -7.92
CA LYS A 79 27.61 -2.85 -6.86
C LYS A 79 26.11 -2.66 -6.98
N THR A 80 25.39 -2.82 -5.89
CA THR A 80 23.93 -2.61 -5.81
C THR A 80 23.63 -1.35 -5.04
N ARG A 81 22.79 -0.49 -5.62
CA ARG A 81 22.28 0.74 -5.01
C ARG A 81 20.77 0.74 -5.04
N ILE A 82 20.13 1.06 -3.93
CA ILE A 82 18.68 1.16 -3.80
C ILE A 82 18.31 2.61 -3.52
N VAL A 83 17.35 3.12 -4.30
CA VAL A 83 16.81 4.47 -4.14
C VAL A 83 15.31 4.37 -4.00
N ARG A 84 14.76 5.01 -2.97
CA ARG A 84 13.33 5.11 -2.69
C ARG A 84 12.92 6.58 -2.74
N GLY A 85 11.70 6.87 -3.20
CA GLY A 85 11.15 8.22 -3.20
C GLY A 85 9.79 8.32 -3.87
N CYS A 86 9.29 9.55 -4.05
CA CYS A 86 8.07 9.82 -4.81
C CYS A 86 8.26 9.57 -6.31
N GLY A 87 7.20 9.11 -6.97
CA GLY A 87 7.12 8.98 -8.41
C GLY A 87 5.99 9.80 -9.01
N TYR A 88 6.21 10.23 -10.25
CA TYR A 88 5.38 11.21 -10.96
C TYR A 88 4.62 10.61 -12.13
N ILE A 89 5.17 9.56 -12.73
CA ILE A 89 4.66 8.98 -13.98
C ILE A 89 3.98 7.66 -13.62
N PRO A 90 2.64 7.61 -13.66
CA PRO A 90 1.94 6.35 -13.51
C PRO A 90 2.15 5.46 -14.74
N ASP A 91 2.24 4.16 -14.52
CA ASP A 91 2.25 3.13 -15.56
C ASP A 91 1.23 2.02 -15.20
N GLU A 92 0.99 1.10 -16.13
CA GLU A 92 0.02 0.01 -15.93
C GLU A 92 0.47 -1.05 -14.90
N ARG A 93 1.71 -0.95 -14.39
CA ARG A 93 2.35 -1.96 -13.52
C ARG A 93 2.49 -1.49 -12.07
N ILE A 94 1.92 -0.34 -11.74
CA ILE A 94 1.78 0.15 -10.37
C ILE A 94 1.09 -0.92 -9.52
N ASP A 95 1.58 -1.14 -8.31
CA ASP A 95 1.10 -2.17 -7.37
C ASP A 95 1.18 -3.60 -7.94
N GLY A 96 1.94 -3.79 -9.02
CA GLY A 96 2.12 -5.05 -9.71
C GLY A 96 3.60 -5.44 -9.83
N GLU A 97 3.95 -6.03 -10.98
CA GLU A 97 5.30 -6.54 -11.22
C GLU A 97 6.33 -5.43 -11.48
N CYS A 98 7.47 -5.53 -10.81
CA CYS A 98 8.59 -4.63 -11.05
C CYS A 98 9.20 -4.82 -12.44
N VAL A 99 9.58 -3.72 -13.08
CA VAL A 99 10.16 -3.73 -14.42
C VAL A 99 11.68 -3.80 -14.35
N LYS A 100 12.26 -4.89 -14.87
CA LYS A 100 13.70 -5.01 -15.05
C LYS A 100 14.13 -4.46 -16.41
N ARG A 101 15.16 -3.61 -16.42
CA ARG A 101 15.85 -3.10 -17.61
C ARG A 101 17.32 -3.46 -17.50
N SER A 102 17.82 -4.27 -18.42
CA SER A 102 19.25 -4.62 -18.50
C SER A 102 19.92 -3.77 -19.57
N GLY A 103 21.08 -3.19 -19.25
CA GLY A 103 21.95 -2.51 -20.20
C GLY A 103 23.07 -3.42 -20.70
N THR A 104 24.16 -2.82 -21.18
CA THR A 104 25.40 -3.52 -21.54
C THR A 104 26.20 -3.91 -20.29
N HIS A 105 26.89 -5.04 -20.35
CA HIS A 105 27.93 -5.53 -19.42
C HIS A 105 27.68 -5.25 -17.90
N ASP A 106 26.92 -6.14 -17.24
CA ASP A 106 26.62 -6.11 -15.79
C ASP A 106 26.00 -4.80 -15.25
N VAL A 107 25.19 -4.15 -16.09
CA VAL A 107 24.32 -3.04 -15.70
C VAL A 107 22.86 -3.48 -15.78
N ALA A 108 22.14 -3.45 -14.67
CA ALA A 108 20.71 -3.72 -14.62
C ALA A 108 20.01 -2.78 -13.64
N ALA A 109 18.79 -2.37 -13.95
CA ALA A 109 17.93 -1.60 -13.07
C ALA A 109 16.56 -2.26 -12.95
N ILE A 110 16.02 -2.32 -11.73
CA ILE A 110 14.68 -2.80 -11.44
C ILE A 110 13.88 -1.63 -10.89
N TYR A 111 12.73 -1.35 -11.50
CA TYR A 111 11.83 -0.26 -11.14
C TYR A 111 10.52 -0.84 -10.61
N CYS A 112 10.15 -0.47 -9.38
CA CYS A 112 8.86 -0.81 -8.78
C CYS A 112 8.10 0.48 -8.46
N ALA A 113 6.78 0.44 -8.59
CA ALA A 113 5.87 1.53 -8.27
C ALA A 113 4.67 1.02 -7.46
N CYS A 114 4.18 1.79 -6.50
CA CYS A 114 3.04 1.42 -5.68
C CYS A 114 2.31 2.66 -5.14
N THR A 115 1.04 2.54 -4.76
CA THR A 115 0.19 3.68 -4.30
C THR A 115 -0.14 3.66 -2.82
N GLY A 116 0.22 2.60 -2.09
CA GLY A 116 -0.01 2.50 -0.66
C GLY A 116 0.91 3.38 0.19
N GLU A 117 0.47 3.72 1.39
CA GLU A 117 1.30 4.42 2.38
C GLU A 117 2.55 3.60 2.71
N LEU A 118 3.73 4.23 2.59
CA LEU A 118 5.04 3.64 2.86
C LEU A 118 5.30 2.30 2.14
N CYS A 119 4.61 2.06 1.01
CA CYS A 119 4.62 0.79 0.30
C CYS A 119 5.99 0.45 -0.34
N ASN A 120 6.80 1.48 -0.63
CA ASN A 120 8.12 1.30 -1.24
C ASN A 120 9.18 0.76 -0.26
N GLY A 121 8.81 0.48 1.00
CA GLY A 121 9.64 -0.28 1.93
C GLY A 121 9.72 -1.77 1.61
N ALA A 122 8.76 -2.32 0.86
CA ALA A 122 8.70 -3.74 0.57
C ALA A 122 9.93 -4.26 -0.20
N SER A 123 10.39 -5.45 0.15
CA SER A 123 11.25 -6.26 -0.70
C SER A 123 10.46 -6.76 -1.91
N THR A 124 11.13 -7.00 -3.04
CA THR A 124 10.52 -7.46 -4.31
C THR A 124 9.85 -8.84 -4.25
N THR A 125 9.72 -9.41 -3.05
CA THR A 125 9.02 -10.67 -2.81
C THR A 125 7.53 -10.38 -2.69
N SER A 126 6.79 -10.64 -3.77
CA SER A 126 5.32 -10.65 -3.78
C SER A 126 4.80 -11.64 -2.74
N THR A 127 4.56 -11.18 -1.51
CA THR A 127 3.76 -11.91 -0.53
C THR A 127 2.30 -11.70 -0.89
N GLN A 128 1.75 -12.62 -1.69
CA GLN A 128 0.31 -12.72 -1.90
C GLN A 128 -0.36 -12.87 -0.54
N LEU A 129 -1.21 -11.90 -0.18
CA LEU A 129 -1.98 -11.90 1.06
C LEU A 129 -3.06 -12.99 0.98
N VAL A 130 -2.71 -14.22 1.35
CA VAL A 130 -3.66 -15.35 1.48
C VAL A 130 -4.48 -15.24 2.78
N LEU A 131 -4.11 -14.33 3.68
CA LEU A 131 -4.65 -14.21 5.04
C LEU A 131 -6.15 -13.86 5.15
N PRO A 132 -6.73 -12.92 4.37
CA PRO A 132 -8.14 -12.55 4.57
C PRO A 132 -9.11 -13.67 4.18
N TYR A 133 -8.76 -14.50 3.19
CA TYR A 133 -9.58 -15.63 2.76
C TYR A 133 -9.62 -16.76 3.79
N VAL A 134 -8.51 -17.00 4.50
CA VAL A 134 -8.44 -18.03 5.56
C VAL A 134 -9.30 -17.64 6.77
N LEU A 135 -9.30 -16.36 7.15
CA LEU A 135 -10.10 -15.88 8.28
C LEU A 135 -11.62 -15.93 7.95
N ALA A 136 -12.01 -15.57 6.73
CA ALA A 136 -13.42 -15.65 6.30
C ALA A 136 -13.93 -17.11 6.23
N ALA A 137 -13.10 -18.04 5.76
CA ALA A 137 -13.43 -19.47 5.77
C ALA A 137 -13.52 -20.04 7.20
N GLY A 138 -12.63 -19.62 8.10
CA GLY A 138 -12.68 -20.02 9.51
C GLY A 138 -13.94 -19.52 10.23
N PHE A 139 -14.34 -18.26 9.99
CA PHE A 139 -15.51 -17.66 10.63
C PHE A 139 -16.82 -18.33 10.16
N THR A 140 -16.94 -18.64 8.88
CA THR A 140 -18.11 -19.36 8.32
C THR A 140 -18.22 -20.81 8.84
N LEU A 141 -17.10 -21.51 9.05
CA LEU A 141 -17.08 -22.83 9.68
C LEU A 141 -17.49 -22.81 11.16
N LEU A 142 -17.15 -21.76 11.90
CA LEU A 142 -17.57 -21.59 13.30
C LEU A 142 -19.06 -21.29 13.42
N ILE A 143 -19.60 -20.43 12.56
CA ILE A 143 -21.04 -20.10 12.53
C ILE A 143 -21.88 -21.33 12.16
N THR A 144 -21.45 -22.11 11.16
CA THR A 144 -22.17 -23.34 10.76
C THR A 144 -22.09 -24.44 11.81
N ARG A 145 -20.98 -24.55 12.57
CA ARG A 145 -20.88 -25.45 13.73
C ARG A 145 -21.79 -25.04 14.88
N GLN A 146 -21.88 -23.75 15.20
CA GLN A 146 -22.78 -23.26 16.26
C GLN A 146 -24.26 -23.37 15.85
N GLY A 147 -24.61 -23.11 14.59
CA GLY A 147 -25.97 -23.30 14.07
C GLY A 147 -26.46 -24.75 14.17
N ARG A 148 -25.61 -25.73 13.80
CA ARG A 148 -25.96 -27.17 13.96
C ARG A 148 -26.09 -27.61 15.42
N LEU A 149 -25.35 -26.99 16.34
CA LEU A 149 -25.48 -27.27 17.78
C LEU A 149 -26.79 -26.69 18.35
N PHE A 150 -27.24 -25.54 17.84
CA PHE A 150 -28.52 -24.93 18.23
C PHE A 150 -29.73 -25.73 17.73
N ASP A 151 -29.69 -26.25 16.50
CA ASP A 151 -30.73 -27.13 15.95
C ASP A 151 -30.82 -28.49 16.67
N SER A 152 -29.74 -28.93 17.33
CA SER A 152 -29.74 -30.18 18.11
C SER A 152 -30.32 -30.02 19.53
N ILE A 153 -30.59 -28.78 19.98
CA ILE A 153 -31.07 -28.47 21.34
C ILE A 153 -32.52 -27.92 21.31
N GLY A 154 -33.06 -27.55 20.15
CA GLY A 154 -34.41 -27.03 19.99
C GLY A 154 -35.41 -28.03 19.39
N PHE A 155 -36.51 -28.28 20.12
CA PHE A 155 -37.75 -28.94 19.70
C PHE A 155 -37.78 -30.49 19.63
N GLY A 156 -37.68 -31.13 20.80
CA GLY A 156 -38.68 -32.14 21.16
C GLY A 156 -39.84 -31.45 21.88
N SER A 157 -40.97 -31.25 21.21
CA SER A 157 -42.23 -30.81 21.85
C SER A 157 -43.28 -31.89 21.65
N SER A 158 -43.91 -32.25 22.77
CA SER A 158 -45.13 -33.04 22.90
C SER A 158 -46.30 -32.47 22.10
#